data_AF-A0A2U0I073-F1
#
_entry.id   AF-A0A2U0I073-F1
#
_cell.length_a   1.000
_cell.length_b   1.000
_cell.length_c   1.000
_cell.angle_alpha   90.00
_cell.angle_beta   90.00
_cell.angle_gamma   90.00
#
_symmetry.space_group_name_H-M   'P 1'
#
loop_
_entity.id
_entity.type
_entity.pdbx_description
1 polymer ?
#
loop_
_entity_poly.entity_id
_entity_poly.type
_entity_poly.pdbx_seq_one_letter_code
_entity_poly.pdbx_strand_id
1 'polypeptide(L)'
;MKKLMLSAAALMIGAIGFAQVTDTDGDLSPSPNVVAPLPNAAAGANTGESVQNGNDNRVWVRQAGTSQSVYTNQSDGSGIGGNLAKVMQTGAVSAASGVANAADTRQQGTENQSNTIQEGDANEAVTRQGMNDDGSTGNKARIRQGTGQQAQDNFAAIDQDGDGNLASTRQTYDNSDAWTQQVGDENKSMIVQNASPNQSDGHYASVEQQGDLNESFVDQRGNGARNSAYLLQVGDENQSKQYQIATDGKGGTGNDALVVQGDGTVGTNLIGSIWIGQLLPIDNIANGSFNPGSDRAAAFQRQEGAGNDAEAHQFGEDNYSEQRQTGDNNDAFVVQNAYGNPNGNSNYAKQLQVGNDNQAGIGQNGTGHKAYQRQYDNNNIAMSTQRGQDNLVNTYQDGDFNHATTGQRGQDNQILLVQRGGHSYSVTQNLPNGTPVGMPNGGNVADILQLGPNGDFANDGIDCTFDPEMDLDMDYSIPDISIDDVCPGC
;
A
#
# COMPACT_ATOMS: atom_id res chain seq x y z
N MET A 1 6.06 -56.11 34.03
CA MET A 1 5.68 -54.69 33.85
C MET A 1 6.87 -53.92 33.28
N LYS A 2 6.98 -53.84 31.94
CA LYS A 2 7.96 -52.98 31.27
C LYS A 2 7.29 -51.62 31.07
N LYS A 3 7.80 -50.57 31.73
CA LYS A 3 7.32 -49.20 31.53
C LYS A 3 7.89 -48.69 30.22
N LEU A 4 6.99 -48.32 29.32
CA LEU A 4 7.25 -47.70 28.03
C LEU A 4 7.83 -46.31 28.27
N MET A 5 9.09 -46.08 27.91
CA MET A 5 9.64 -44.73 27.77
C MET A 5 9.18 -44.20 26.42
N LEU A 6 8.14 -43.37 26.43
CA LEU A 6 7.79 -42.54 25.27
C LEU A 6 8.87 -41.46 25.15
N SER A 7 9.66 -41.59 24.08
CA SER A 7 10.67 -40.63 23.69
C SER A 7 10.01 -39.30 23.32
N ALA A 8 10.67 -38.20 23.68
CA ALA A 8 10.32 -36.82 23.37
C ALA A 8 10.34 -36.48 21.85
N ALA A 9 10.20 -37.47 20.98
CA ALA A 9 10.13 -37.32 19.53
C ALA A 9 8.68 -37.22 19.00
N ALA A 10 7.66 -37.33 19.86
CA ALA A 10 6.24 -37.21 19.48
C ALA A 10 5.63 -35.82 19.76
N LEU A 11 6.42 -34.84 20.21
CA LEU A 11 5.95 -33.49 20.57
C LEU A 11 6.65 -32.38 19.76
N MET A 12 6.95 -32.66 18.49
CA MET A 12 7.46 -31.67 17.52
C MET A 12 6.69 -31.82 16.19
N ILE A 13 5.36 -31.74 16.26
CA ILE A 13 4.53 -31.45 15.09
C ILE A 13 4.14 -29.98 15.21
N GLY A 14 4.86 -29.17 14.45
CA GLY A 14 4.52 -27.85 13.93
C GLY A 14 3.63 -26.96 14.79
N ALA A 15 4.26 -26.08 15.58
CA ALA A 15 3.85 -24.69 15.49
C ALA A 15 4.33 -24.20 14.11
N ILE A 16 3.49 -24.37 13.09
CA ILE A 16 3.63 -23.60 11.85
C ILE A 16 3.39 -22.16 12.33
N GLY A 17 4.42 -21.33 12.30
CA GLY A 17 4.25 -19.91 12.56
C GLY A 17 3.31 -19.38 11.47
N PHE A 18 2.13 -18.91 11.87
CA PHE A 18 1.20 -18.28 10.94
C PHE A 18 1.86 -16.98 10.45
N ALA A 19 1.93 -16.78 9.14
CA ALA A 19 2.23 -15.47 8.60
C ALA A 19 1.03 -14.57 8.91
N GLN A 20 1.28 -13.44 9.58
CA GLN A 20 0.25 -12.45 9.89
C GLN A 20 0.72 -11.08 9.38
N VAL A 21 -0.21 -10.36 8.77
CA VAL A 21 -0.03 -8.97 8.35
C VAL A 21 -0.46 -8.09 9.52
N THR A 22 0.26 -7.00 9.76
CA THR A 22 -0.12 -5.98 10.74
C THR A 22 -0.67 -4.75 10.04
N ASP A 23 -1.72 -4.16 10.59
CA ASP A 23 -2.22 -2.86 10.14
C ASP A 23 -1.46 -1.70 10.81
N THR A 24 -1.97 -0.49 10.59
CA THR A 24 -1.34 0.75 11.06
C THR A 24 -1.35 0.86 12.59
N ASP A 25 -2.33 0.27 13.27
CA ASP A 25 -2.46 0.26 14.72
C ASP A 25 -1.70 -0.90 15.39
N GLY A 26 -1.12 -1.80 14.58
CA GLY A 26 -0.39 -2.98 15.04
C GLY A 26 -1.29 -4.16 15.38
N ASP A 27 -2.56 -4.12 14.98
CA ASP A 27 -3.46 -5.25 15.05
C ASP A 27 -3.08 -6.30 14.00
N LEU A 28 -3.31 -7.56 14.35
CA LEU A 28 -2.91 -8.70 13.53
C LEU A 28 -4.06 -9.16 12.65
N SER A 29 -3.74 -9.47 11.40
CA SER A 29 -4.67 -10.08 10.45
C SER A 29 -5.29 -11.37 11.00
N PRO A 30 -6.54 -11.68 10.63
CA PRO A 30 -7.21 -12.89 11.10
C PRO A 30 -6.54 -14.15 10.56
N SER A 31 -6.51 -15.21 11.37
CA SER A 31 -6.10 -16.56 10.92
C SER A 31 -7.31 -17.40 10.49
N PRO A 32 -7.15 -18.31 9.51
CA PRO A 32 -8.23 -19.18 9.08
C PRO A 32 -8.61 -20.19 10.17
N ASN A 33 -9.91 -20.49 10.30
CA ASN A 33 -10.38 -21.59 11.12
C ASN A 33 -10.13 -22.93 10.42
N VAL A 34 -9.16 -23.70 10.90
CA VAL A 34 -8.85 -25.02 10.38
C VAL A 34 -9.85 -26.05 10.92
N VAL A 35 -10.65 -26.63 10.03
CA VAL A 35 -11.71 -27.59 10.36
C VAL A 35 -11.10 -28.95 10.70
N ALA A 36 -11.40 -29.45 11.90
CA ALA A 36 -10.96 -30.77 12.32
C ALA A 36 -11.64 -31.89 11.51
N PRO A 37 -10.93 -33.00 11.23
CA PRO A 37 -11.53 -34.14 10.55
C PRO A 37 -12.62 -34.78 11.39
N LEU A 38 -13.71 -35.19 10.74
CA LEU A 38 -14.79 -35.93 11.39
C LEU A 38 -14.31 -37.30 11.90
N PRO A 39 -14.93 -37.87 12.94
CA PRO A 39 -14.58 -39.20 13.44
C PRO A 39 -14.57 -40.25 12.32
N ASN A 40 -13.49 -41.04 12.25
CA ASN A 40 -13.22 -42.08 11.25
C ASN A 40 -12.83 -41.60 9.84
N ALA A 41 -12.62 -40.29 9.63
CA ALA A 41 -11.97 -39.82 8.41
C ALA A 41 -10.53 -40.36 8.31
N ALA A 42 -10.07 -40.63 7.10
CA ALA A 42 -8.70 -41.08 6.86
C ALA A 42 -7.69 -39.96 7.20
N ALA A 43 -6.48 -40.33 7.63
CA ALA A 43 -5.39 -39.38 7.76
C ALA A 43 -5.10 -38.72 6.40
N GLY A 44 -4.98 -37.39 6.37
CA GLY A 44 -4.78 -36.65 5.13
C GLY A 44 -6.06 -36.34 4.34
N ALA A 45 -7.24 -36.68 4.87
CA ALA A 45 -8.50 -36.31 4.22
C ALA A 45 -8.70 -34.79 4.22
N ASN A 46 -9.29 -34.26 3.15
CA ASN A 46 -9.77 -32.89 3.13
C ASN A 46 -10.93 -32.73 4.11
N THR A 47 -10.99 -31.59 4.78
CA THR A 47 -11.98 -31.21 5.78
C THR A 47 -12.74 -29.99 5.31
N GLY A 48 -13.99 -29.89 5.75
CA GLY A 48 -14.87 -28.79 5.39
C GLY A 48 -16.03 -28.66 6.36
N GLU A 49 -16.41 -27.42 6.67
CA GLU A 49 -17.62 -27.08 7.41
C GLU A 49 -18.31 -25.89 6.73
N SER A 50 -19.60 -26.06 6.43
CA SER A 50 -20.45 -25.00 5.87
C SER A 50 -21.66 -24.78 6.75
N VAL A 51 -21.76 -23.59 7.31
CA VAL A 51 -22.89 -23.11 8.10
C VAL A 51 -23.61 -22.05 7.28
N GLN A 52 -24.88 -22.27 6.97
CA GLN A 52 -25.73 -21.33 6.24
C GLN A 52 -27.01 -21.13 7.05
N ASN A 53 -27.17 -19.96 7.65
CA ASN A 53 -28.34 -19.60 8.44
C ASN A 53 -29.09 -18.46 7.74
N GLY A 54 -30.42 -18.50 7.72
CA GLY A 54 -31.22 -17.48 7.05
C GLY A 54 -31.59 -17.85 5.61
N ASN A 55 -31.72 -16.87 4.73
CA ASN A 55 -32.40 -16.98 3.44
C ASN A 55 -31.43 -16.91 2.26
N ASP A 56 -31.64 -17.77 1.26
CA ASP A 56 -30.99 -17.74 -0.06
C ASP A 56 -29.44 -17.69 -0.09
N ASN A 57 -28.79 -17.96 1.05
CA ASN A 57 -27.34 -18.13 1.14
C ASN A 57 -26.91 -19.36 0.33
N ARG A 58 -25.81 -19.24 -0.41
CA ARG A 58 -25.28 -20.32 -1.25
C ARG A 58 -23.77 -20.49 -1.06
N VAL A 59 -23.37 -21.74 -0.81
CA VAL A 59 -21.98 -22.16 -0.73
C VAL A 59 -21.64 -23.15 -1.86
N TRP A 60 -20.50 -22.93 -2.52
CA TRP A 60 -19.90 -23.87 -3.46
C TRP A 60 -18.45 -24.17 -3.09
N VAL A 61 -18.16 -25.42 -2.72
CA VAL A 61 -16.80 -25.87 -2.36
C VAL A 61 -16.34 -26.99 -3.27
N ARG A 62 -15.09 -26.92 -3.74
CA ARG A 62 -14.38 -27.99 -4.46
C ARG A 62 -12.96 -28.12 -3.91
N GLN A 63 -12.63 -29.28 -3.36
CA GLN A 63 -11.32 -29.59 -2.78
C GLN A 63 -10.72 -30.81 -3.48
N ALA A 64 -9.50 -30.66 -3.99
CA ALA A 64 -8.70 -31.72 -4.57
C ALA A 64 -7.24 -31.62 -4.08
N GLY A 65 -6.84 -32.50 -3.16
CA GLY A 65 -5.54 -32.45 -2.49
C GLY A 65 -5.53 -33.29 -1.22
N THR A 66 -4.62 -32.97 -0.29
CA THR A 66 -4.44 -33.68 0.98
C THR A 66 -4.55 -32.69 2.14
N SER A 67 -5.31 -33.02 3.18
CA SER A 67 -5.48 -32.18 4.38
C SER A 67 -5.94 -30.74 4.10
N GLN A 68 -6.64 -30.50 3.00
CA GLN A 68 -7.18 -29.16 2.72
C GLN A 68 -8.33 -28.85 3.69
N SER A 69 -8.49 -27.58 4.08
CA SER A 69 -9.53 -27.14 5.02
C SER A 69 -10.35 -26.01 4.42
N VAL A 70 -11.68 -26.10 4.51
CA VAL A 70 -12.60 -25.00 4.18
C VAL A 70 -13.59 -24.78 5.31
N TYR A 71 -13.64 -23.57 5.85
CA TYR A 71 -14.70 -23.12 6.74
C TYR A 71 -15.53 -22.05 6.03
N THR A 72 -16.86 -22.19 6.04
CA THR A 72 -17.79 -21.19 5.51
C THR A 72 -18.91 -20.96 6.51
N ASN A 73 -19.20 -19.69 6.82
CA ASN A 73 -20.30 -19.30 7.70
C ASN A 73 -21.04 -18.09 7.12
N GLN A 74 -22.28 -18.31 6.70
CA GLN A 74 -23.15 -17.29 6.13
C GLN A 74 -24.37 -17.09 7.02
N SER A 75 -24.72 -15.84 7.30
CA SER A 75 -25.94 -15.46 8.00
C SER A 75 -26.59 -14.23 7.37
N ASP A 76 -27.89 -14.04 7.59
CA ASP A 76 -28.58 -12.83 7.12
C ASP A 76 -28.18 -11.58 7.92
N GLY A 77 -27.58 -11.74 9.11
CA GLY A 77 -27.33 -10.61 10.02
C GLY A 77 -28.62 -9.84 10.32
N SER A 78 -28.59 -8.52 10.14
CA SER A 78 -29.76 -7.65 10.13
C SER A 78 -30.36 -7.45 8.72
N GLY A 79 -29.70 -7.99 7.69
CA GLY A 79 -30.12 -7.99 6.28
C GLY A 79 -31.10 -9.11 5.91
N ILE A 80 -31.14 -9.46 4.61
CA ILE A 80 -32.09 -10.43 4.04
C ILE A 80 -31.44 -11.72 3.53
N GLY A 81 -30.12 -11.86 3.62
CA GLY A 81 -29.39 -13.02 3.12
C GLY A 81 -28.99 -12.93 1.65
N GLY A 82 -28.94 -14.05 0.95
CA GLY A 82 -28.48 -14.11 -0.44
C GLY A 82 -26.96 -14.07 -0.60
N ASN A 83 -26.21 -14.33 0.48
CA ASN A 83 -24.75 -14.32 0.44
C ASN A 83 -24.20 -15.51 -0.38
N LEU A 84 -23.17 -15.26 -1.18
CA LEU A 84 -22.55 -16.24 -2.08
C LEU A 84 -21.09 -16.47 -1.69
N ALA A 85 -20.72 -17.72 -1.41
CA ALA A 85 -19.34 -18.12 -1.13
C ALA A 85 -18.88 -19.22 -2.08
N LYS A 86 -17.83 -18.96 -2.86
CA LYS A 86 -17.23 -19.91 -3.80
C LYS A 86 -15.78 -20.18 -3.40
N VAL A 87 -15.47 -21.44 -3.08
CA VAL A 87 -14.13 -21.86 -2.68
C VAL A 87 -13.62 -23.02 -3.54
N MET A 88 -12.45 -22.86 -4.12
CA MET A 88 -11.75 -23.89 -4.87
C MET A 88 -10.33 -24.07 -4.34
N GLN A 89 -10.00 -25.29 -3.92
CA GLN A 89 -8.66 -25.67 -3.49
C GLN A 89 -8.16 -26.84 -4.34
N THR A 90 -6.98 -26.70 -4.94
CA THR A 90 -6.42 -27.71 -5.84
C THR A 90 -4.90 -27.80 -5.72
N GLY A 91 -4.33 -28.98 -5.95
CA GLY A 91 -2.88 -29.22 -5.96
C GLY A 91 -2.39 -30.12 -7.07
N ALA A 92 -3.08 -30.12 -8.21
CA ALA A 92 -3.10 -31.18 -9.21
C ALA A 92 -1.73 -31.56 -9.85
N VAL A 93 -0.84 -32.28 -9.14
CA VAL A 93 0.40 -32.81 -9.76
C VAL A 93 0.85 -34.17 -9.25
N SER A 94 0.67 -34.50 -7.96
CA SER A 94 1.04 -35.81 -7.39
C SER A 94 0.53 -35.97 -5.96
N ALA A 95 0.76 -37.12 -5.33
CA ALA A 95 0.42 -37.37 -3.92
C ALA A 95 1.14 -36.42 -2.90
N ALA A 96 2.02 -35.54 -3.37
CA ALA A 96 2.85 -34.63 -2.55
C ALA A 96 2.57 -33.12 -2.75
N SER A 97 1.55 -32.74 -3.54
CA SER A 97 1.14 -31.33 -3.74
C SER A 97 -0.37 -31.16 -3.50
N GLY A 98 -0.83 -29.94 -3.19
CA GLY A 98 -2.19 -29.65 -2.71
C GLY A 98 -2.37 -29.87 -1.23
N VAL A 99 -1.29 -29.74 -0.44
CA VAL A 99 -1.28 -30.10 0.97
C VAL A 99 -1.65 -28.88 1.81
N ALA A 100 -2.59 -29.04 2.75
CA ALA A 100 -2.84 -28.10 3.84
C ALA A 100 -3.23 -26.65 3.44
N ASN A 101 -3.82 -26.43 2.26
CA ASN A 101 -4.47 -25.14 1.97
C ASN A 101 -5.67 -24.94 2.92
N ALA A 102 -5.81 -23.74 3.48
CA ALA A 102 -6.90 -23.36 4.37
C ALA A 102 -7.64 -22.14 3.82
N ALA A 103 -8.97 -22.23 3.75
CA ALA A 103 -9.83 -21.11 3.39
C ALA A 103 -10.91 -20.93 4.47
N ASP A 104 -11.13 -19.69 4.90
CA ASP A 104 -12.16 -19.27 5.85
C ASP A 104 -12.98 -18.13 5.23
N THR A 105 -14.29 -18.33 5.09
CA THR A 105 -15.20 -17.31 4.56
C THR A 105 -16.35 -17.09 5.52
N ARG A 106 -16.51 -15.85 5.99
CA ARG A 106 -17.59 -15.45 6.89
C ARG A 106 -18.33 -14.26 6.28
N GLN A 107 -19.64 -14.36 6.15
CA GLN A 107 -20.46 -13.32 5.54
C GLN A 107 -21.72 -13.12 6.39
N GLN A 108 -22.03 -11.88 6.74
CA GLN A 108 -23.29 -11.50 7.37
C GLN A 108 -23.90 -10.33 6.60
N GLY A 109 -25.22 -10.28 6.51
CA GLY A 109 -25.95 -9.24 5.81
C GLY A 109 -26.53 -9.73 4.48
N THR A 110 -26.51 -8.86 3.45
CA THR A 110 -27.26 -9.04 2.21
C THR A 110 -26.34 -9.15 0.99
N GLU A 111 -26.55 -10.15 0.13
CA GLU A 111 -25.94 -10.25 -1.21
C GLU A 111 -24.40 -10.13 -1.26
N ASN A 112 -23.69 -10.44 -0.17
CA ASN A 112 -22.23 -10.40 -0.16
C ASN A 112 -21.66 -11.56 -0.98
N GLN A 113 -20.59 -11.32 -1.73
CA GLN A 113 -19.96 -12.30 -2.62
C GLN A 113 -18.48 -12.50 -2.25
N SER A 114 -18.08 -13.76 -2.11
CA SER A 114 -16.69 -14.15 -1.89
C SER A 114 -16.28 -15.26 -2.87
N ASN A 115 -15.13 -15.09 -3.51
CA ASN A 115 -14.54 -16.06 -4.42
C ASN A 115 -13.07 -16.31 -4.10
N THR A 116 -12.78 -17.49 -3.55
CA THR A 116 -11.44 -17.91 -3.15
C THR A 116 -10.95 -19.07 -4.01
N ILE A 117 -9.79 -18.89 -4.63
CA ILE A 117 -9.10 -19.93 -5.42
C ILE A 117 -7.68 -20.08 -4.86
N GLN A 118 -7.35 -21.27 -4.39
CA GLN A 118 -6.02 -21.61 -3.89
C GLN A 118 -5.45 -22.80 -4.66
N GLU A 119 -4.27 -22.59 -5.22
CA GLU A 119 -3.49 -23.61 -5.91
C GLU A 119 -2.14 -23.78 -5.22
N GLY A 120 -1.63 -25.00 -5.09
CA GLY A 120 -0.34 -25.26 -4.44
C GLY A 120 -0.49 -25.75 -2.99
N ASP A 121 0.44 -25.39 -2.11
CA ASP A 121 0.59 -25.97 -0.77
C ASP A 121 0.55 -24.90 0.34
N ALA A 122 -0.06 -25.22 1.49
CA ALA A 122 -0.05 -24.40 2.70
C ALA A 122 -0.48 -22.92 2.51
N ASN A 123 -1.34 -22.65 1.52
CA ASN A 123 -1.87 -21.31 1.32
C ASN A 123 -3.06 -21.05 2.26
N GLU A 124 -3.12 -19.85 2.80
CA GLU A 124 -4.16 -19.40 3.73
C GLU A 124 -4.93 -18.23 3.13
N ALA A 125 -6.26 -18.34 3.14
CA ALA A 125 -7.16 -17.31 2.64
C ALA A 125 -8.29 -17.05 3.64
N VAL A 126 -8.48 -15.80 4.02
CA VAL A 126 -9.56 -15.37 4.92
C VAL A 126 -10.39 -14.29 4.24
N THR A 127 -11.71 -14.45 4.22
CA THR A 127 -12.64 -13.39 3.84
C THR A 127 -13.65 -13.20 4.95
N ARG A 128 -13.77 -11.98 5.48
CA ARG A 128 -14.85 -11.63 6.40
C ARG A 128 -15.61 -10.41 5.86
N GLN A 129 -16.92 -10.54 5.73
CA GLN A 129 -17.79 -9.46 5.27
C GLN A 129 -18.92 -9.27 6.29
N GLY A 130 -19.05 -8.06 6.83
CA GLY A 130 -20.07 -7.71 7.83
C GLY A 130 -19.86 -8.36 9.19
N MET A 131 -18.62 -8.41 9.69
CA MET A 131 -18.37 -8.93 11.05
C MET A 131 -18.61 -7.87 12.12
N ASN A 132 -18.36 -6.61 11.80
CA ASN A 132 -18.62 -5.49 12.69
C ASN A 132 -19.84 -4.67 12.28
N ASP A 133 -20.32 -4.86 11.05
CA ASP A 133 -21.59 -4.33 10.55
C ASP A 133 -22.46 -5.48 9.99
N ASP A 134 -23.41 -5.96 10.80
CA ASP A 134 -24.30 -7.07 10.44
C ASP A 134 -25.35 -6.71 9.36
N GLY A 135 -25.39 -5.44 8.94
CA GLY A 135 -26.19 -4.92 7.83
C GLY A 135 -25.46 -4.83 6.50
N SER A 136 -24.18 -5.19 6.45
CA SER A 136 -23.31 -5.09 5.28
C SER A 136 -23.95 -5.68 4.01
N THR A 137 -23.98 -4.90 2.94
CA THR A 137 -24.68 -5.25 1.69
C THR A 137 -23.77 -5.20 0.47
N GLY A 138 -23.83 -6.25 -0.36
CA GLY A 138 -23.26 -6.21 -1.72
C GLY A 138 -21.73 -6.15 -1.80
N ASN A 139 -21.01 -6.46 -0.72
CA ASN A 139 -19.55 -6.48 -0.73
C ASN A 139 -19.03 -7.61 -1.61
N LYS A 140 -17.93 -7.37 -2.34
CA LYS A 140 -17.29 -8.32 -3.25
C LYS A 140 -15.83 -8.54 -2.87
N ALA A 141 -15.49 -9.76 -2.52
CA ALA A 141 -14.14 -10.18 -2.19
C ALA A 141 -13.64 -11.27 -3.15
N ARG A 142 -12.40 -11.14 -3.63
CA ARG A 142 -11.74 -12.16 -4.43
C ARG A 142 -10.32 -12.43 -3.95
N ILE A 143 -10.03 -13.68 -3.61
CA ILE A 143 -8.67 -14.12 -3.29
C ILE A 143 -8.25 -15.17 -4.33
N ARG A 144 -7.10 -14.94 -4.97
CA ARG A 144 -6.47 -15.93 -5.85
C ARG A 144 -5.01 -16.12 -5.47
N GLN A 145 -4.68 -17.32 -5.00
CA GLN A 145 -3.32 -17.74 -4.70
C GLN A 145 -2.89 -18.82 -5.71
N GLY A 146 -1.82 -18.53 -6.46
CA GLY A 146 -1.17 -19.45 -7.38
C GLY A 146 -1.56 -19.33 -8.87
N THR A 147 -0.65 -19.83 -9.71
CA THR A 147 -0.87 -20.10 -11.14
C THR A 147 -0.23 -21.41 -11.55
N GLY A 148 -1.01 -22.48 -11.60
CA GLY A 148 -0.53 -23.79 -12.02
C GLY A 148 0.54 -24.37 -11.09
N GLN A 149 0.22 -24.50 -9.80
CA GLN A 149 1.00 -25.29 -8.83
C GLN A 149 2.24 -24.58 -8.26
N GLN A 150 2.29 -23.25 -8.37
CA GLN A 150 3.43 -22.44 -7.93
C GLN A 150 2.95 -21.41 -6.91
N ALA A 151 2.48 -21.89 -5.75
CA ALA A 151 2.15 -21.04 -4.61
C ALA A 151 2.26 -21.83 -3.32
N GLN A 152 3.23 -21.46 -2.50
CA GLN A 152 3.51 -22.08 -1.21
C GLN A 152 3.51 -21.01 -0.12
N ASP A 153 2.87 -21.31 1.00
CA ASP A 153 2.93 -20.48 2.22
C ASP A 153 2.49 -19.01 1.99
N ASN A 154 1.51 -18.78 1.11
CA ASN A 154 0.92 -17.44 0.97
C ASN A 154 -0.22 -17.21 1.95
N PHE A 155 -0.33 -15.99 2.46
CA PHE A 155 -1.45 -15.53 3.27
C PHE A 155 -2.18 -14.37 2.59
N ALA A 156 -3.50 -14.46 2.48
CA ALA A 156 -4.35 -13.37 2.02
C ALA A 156 -5.58 -13.22 2.91
N ALA A 157 -5.82 -12.01 3.41
CA ALA A 157 -7.03 -11.67 4.15
C ALA A 157 -7.76 -10.48 3.52
N ILE A 158 -9.08 -10.53 3.50
CA ILE A 158 -9.96 -9.43 3.09
C ILE A 158 -11.04 -9.28 4.15
N ASP A 159 -11.13 -8.10 4.75
CA ASP A 159 -12.15 -7.69 5.71
C ASP A 159 -12.92 -6.49 5.15
N GLN A 160 -14.24 -6.60 5.06
CA GLN A 160 -15.11 -5.54 4.53
C GLN A 160 -16.31 -5.37 5.45
N ASP A 161 -16.50 -4.17 5.98
CA ASP A 161 -17.68 -3.79 6.76
C ASP A 161 -18.31 -2.54 6.10
N GLY A 162 -19.62 -2.58 5.82
CA GLY A 162 -20.35 -1.53 5.09
C GLY A 162 -20.91 -2.01 3.75
N ASP A 163 -21.19 -1.10 2.82
CA ASP A 163 -21.92 -1.42 1.58
C ASP A 163 -21.07 -1.30 0.31
N GLY A 164 -21.20 -2.27 -0.60
CA GLY A 164 -20.66 -2.18 -1.96
C GLY A 164 -19.13 -2.19 -2.09
N ASN A 165 -18.39 -2.52 -1.02
CA ASN A 165 -16.93 -2.55 -1.06
C ASN A 165 -16.41 -3.67 -1.96
N LEU A 166 -15.30 -3.43 -2.64
CA LEU A 166 -14.69 -4.34 -3.62
C LEU A 166 -13.20 -4.53 -3.31
N ALA A 167 -12.79 -5.76 -3.00
CA ALA A 167 -11.40 -6.09 -2.70
C ALA A 167 -10.93 -7.34 -3.46
N SER A 168 -9.77 -7.24 -4.10
CA SER A 168 -9.17 -8.35 -4.85
C SER A 168 -7.69 -8.52 -4.54
N THR A 169 -7.33 -9.68 -3.99
CA THR A 169 -5.93 -10.07 -3.74
C THR A 169 -5.52 -11.19 -4.67
N ARG A 170 -4.44 -10.97 -5.43
CA ARG A 170 -3.82 -11.98 -6.30
C ARG A 170 -2.36 -12.18 -5.94
N GLN A 171 -2.04 -13.34 -5.42
CA GLN A 171 -0.69 -13.77 -5.09
C GLN A 171 -0.24 -14.88 -6.02
N THR A 172 0.94 -14.75 -6.60
CA THR A 172 1.56 -15.76 -7.46
C THR A 172 2.93 -16.10 -6.88
N TYR A 173 3.30 -17.38 -6.89
CA TYR A 173 4.51 -17.89 -6.22
C TYR A 173 4.40 -17.86 -4.70
N ASP A 174 5.52 -17.80 -3.99
CA ASP A 174 5.61 -18.26 -2.60
C ASP A 174 5.74 -17.08 -1.60
N ASN A 175 5.36 -17.34 -0.34
CA ASN A 175 5.64 -16.50 0.84
C ASN A 175 5.07 -15.07 0.81
N SER A 176 4.04 -14.81 0.01
CA SER A 176 3.41 -13.49 -0.08
C SER A 176 2.31 -13.34 0.95
N ASP A 177 2.29 -12.17 1.59
CA ASP A 177 1.32 -11.80 2.63
C ASP A 177 0.58 -10.53 2.19
N ALA A 178 -0.75 -10.57 2.26
CA ALA A 178 -1.59 -9.46 1.90
C ALA A 178 -2.81 -9.35 2.81
N TRP A 179 -3.13 -8.14 3.25
CA TRP A 179 -4.36 -7.85 3.98
C TRP A 179 -5.02 -6.58 3.45
N THR A 180 -6.33 -6.66 3.25
CA THR A 180 -7.16 -5.53 2.90
C THR A 180 -8.26 -5.38 3.93
N GLN A 181 -8.38 -4.19 4.52
CA GLN A 181 -9.46 -3.79 5.42
C GLN A 181 -10.21 -2.62 4.78
N GLN A 182 -11.53 -2.73 4.67
CA GLN A 182 -12.39 -1.68 4.14
C GLN A 182 -13.57 -1.46 5.08
N VAL A 183 -13.75 -0.22 5.53
CA VAL A 183 -14.87 0.21 6.38
C VAL A 183 -15.55 1.43 5.75
N GLY A 184 -16.83 1.32 5.45
CA GLY A 184 -17.60 2.38 4.77
C GLY A 184 -18.17 1.89 3.45
N ASP A 185 -18.45 2.81 2.52
CA ASP A 185 -19.20 2.49 1.30
C ASP A 185 -18.38 2.61 0.02
N GLU A 186 -18.59 1.68 -0.90
CA GLU A 186 -18.04 1.68 -2.28
C GLU A 186 -16.50 1.78 -2.37
N ASN A 187 -15.74 1.41 -1.32
CA ASN A 187 -14.28 1.40 -1.37
C ASN A 187 -13.77 0.28 -2.29
N LYS A 188 -12.71 0.55 -3.05
CA LYS A 188 -12.08 -0.41 -3.96
C LYS A 188 -10.60 -0.63 -3.62
N SER A 189 -10.18 -1.89 -3.60
CA SER A 189 -8.78 -2.24 -3.38
C SER A 189 -8.36 -3.42 -4.27
N MET A 190 -7.18 -3.31 -4.87
CA MET A 190 -6.54 -4.42 -5.57
C MET A 190 -5.08 -4.57 -5.17
N ILE A 191 -4.73 -5.76 -4.68
CA ILE A 191 -3.37 -6.16 -4.39
C ILE A 191 -2.94 -7.24 -5.39
N VAL A 192 -1.83 -7.00 -6.07
CA VAL A 192 -1.18 -7.93 -6.98
C VAL A 192 0.26 -8.17 -6.51
N GLN A 193 0.54 -9.37 -6.05
CA GLN A 193 1.88 -9.80 -5.64
C GLN A 193 2.33 -10.92 -6.57
N ASN A 194 3.35 -10.63 -7.38
CA ASN A 194 3.95 -11.59 -8.29
C ASN A 194 5.39 -11.83 -7.87
N ALA A 195 5.57 -12.73 -6.90
CA ALA A 195 6.88 -13.12 -6.40
C ALA A 195 7.63 -14.00 -7.43
N SER A 196 8.76 -14.57 -7.05
CA SER A 196 9.55 -15.47 -7.91
C SER A 196 9.39 -16.93 -7.46
N PRO A 197 9.41 -17.93 -8.37
CA PRO A 197 9.33 -19.34 -7.97
C PRO A 197 10.51 -19.80 -7.09
N ASN A 198 10.29 -20.87 -6.32
CA ASN A 198 11.27 -21.56 -5.46
C ASN A 198 11.67 -20.78 -4.19
N GLN A 199 10.71 -20.54 -3.29
CA GLN A 199 10.97 -19.97 -1.96
C GLN A 199 11.60 -18.58 -2.03
N SER A 200 11.11 -17.68 -2.89
CA SER A 200 11.38 -16.24 -2.74
C SER A 200 11.02 -15.74 -1.35
N ASP A 201 11.48 -14.56 -0.94
CA ASP A 201 11.06 -13.96 0.34
C ASP A 201 9.58 -13.47 0.31
N GLY A 202 8.95 -13.57 -0.87
CA GLY A 202 7.57 -13.17 -1.12
C GLY A 202 7.43 -11.66 -1.16
N HIS A 203 6.21 -11.16 -0.96
CA HIS A 203 5.90 -9.73 -0.88
C HIS A 203 4.97 -9.46 0.30
N TYR A 204 4.96 -8.24 0.80
CA TYR A 204 4.09 -7.81 1.88
C TYR A 204 3.24 -6.62 1.44
N ALA A 205 1.92 -6.69 1.64
CA ALA A 205 1.01 -5.58 1.38
C ALA A 205 -0.05 -5.46 2.49
N SER A 206 -0.26 -4.25 3.00
CA SER A 206 -1.35 -3.92 3.90
C SER A 206 -2.09 -2.70 3.35
N VAL A 207 -3.41 -2.83 3.18
CA VAL A 207 -4.29 -1.78 2.66
C VAL A 207 -5.43 -1.59 3.64
N GLU A 208 -5.59 -0.37 4.14
CA GLU A 208 -6.64 0.05 5.05
C GLU A 208 -7.38 1.26 4.46
N GLN A 209 -8.69 1.13 4.29
CA GLN A 209 -9.56 2.17 3.74
C GLN A 209 -10.74 2.40 4.66
N GLN A 210 -10.91 3.63 5.13
CA GLN A 210 -12.00 4.05 5.99
C GLN A 210 -12.69 5.29 5.40
N GLY A 211 -14.00 5.22 5.21
CA GLY A 211 -14.80 6.26 4.55
C GLY A 211 -15.36 5.77 3.23
N ASP A 212 -15.68 6.67 2.31
CA ASP A 212 -16.43 6.32 1.11
C ASP A 212 -15.58 6.49 -0.17
N LEU A 213 -15.80 5.62 -1.16
CA LEU A 213 -15.22 5.76 -2.51
C LEU A 213 -13.68 5.81 -2.57
N ASN A 214 -12.96 5.32 -1.55
CA ASN A 214 -11.50 5.27 -1.62
C ASN A 214 -11.04 4.14 -2.55
N GLU A 215 -10.04 4.41 -3.37
CA GLU A 215 -9.50 3.46 -4.34
C GLU A 215 -7.99 3.25 -4.15
N SER A 216 -7.55 1.99 -4.18
CA SER A 216 -6.16 1.61 -3.99
C SER A 216 -5.70 0.48 -4.92
N PHE A 217 -4.49 0.62 -5.45
CA PHE A 217 -3.86 -0.42 -6.27
C PHE A 217 -2.40 -0.61 -5.85
N VAL A 218 -2.06 -1.85 -5.45
CA VAL A 218 -0.70 -2.25 -5.07
C VAL A 218 -0.22 -3.35 -6.02
N ASP A 219 0.89 -3.13 -6.72
CA ASP A 219 1.54 -4.11 -7.59
C ASP A 219 3.01 -4.28 -7.25
N GLN A 220 3.33 -5.45 -6.70
CA GLN A 220 4.66 -5.82 -6.25
C GLN A 220 5.19 -6.97 -7.10
N ARG A 221 6.38 -6.79 -7.65
CA ARG A 221 7.07 -7.77 -8.51
C ARG A 221 8.55 -7.81 -8.17
N GLY A 222 9.24 -8.88 -8.56
CA GLY A 222 10.70 -8.89 -8.51
C GLY A 222 11.34 -10.27 -8.57
N ASN A 223 12.68 -10.26 -8.49
CA ASN A 223 13.53 -11.45 -8.61
C ASN A 223 13.67 -12.26 -7.30
N GLY A 224 12.90 -11.93 -6.27
CA GLY A 224 12.75 -12.73 -5.06
C GLY A 224 12.98 -12.01 -3.74
N ALA A 225 13.51 -10.77 -3.74
CA ALA A 225 13.51 -9.93 -2.54
C ALA A 225 12.10 -9.42 -2.20
N ARG A 226 11.87 -9.14 -0.92
CA ARG A 226 10.54 -8.79 -0.38
C ARG A 226 10.25 -7.31 -0.45
N ASN A 227 9.44 -6.90 -1.42
CA ASN A 227 8.81 -5.58 -1.40
C ASN A 227 7.78 -5.48 -0.28
N SER A 228 7.68 -4.30 0.31
CA SER A 228 6.73 -3.95 1.36
C SER A 228 5.90 -2.74 0.93
N ALA A 229 4.58 -2.85 0.98
CA ALA A 229 3.64 -1.78 0.67
C ALA A 229 2.65 -1.61 1.82
N TYR A 230 2.50 -0.39 2.28
CA TYR A 230 1.50 0.01 3.26
C TYR A 230 0.70 1.18 2.70
N LEU A 231 -0.61 1.12 2.87
CA LEU A 231 -1.53 2.12 2.38
C LEU A 231 -2.65 2.32 3.39
N LEU A 232 -2.78 3.54 3.90
CA LEU A 232 -3.88 3.99 4.75
C LEU A 232 -4.61 5.13 4.05
N GLN A 233 -5.93 5.00 3.90
CA GLN A 233 -6.82 6.02 3.36
C GLN A 233 -7.97 6.24 4.34
N VAL A 234 -8.05 7.45 4.91
CA VAL A 234 -9.15 7.86 5.78
C VAL A 234 -9.81 9.14 5.26
N GLY A 235 -11.11 9.05 5.02
CA GLY A 235 -11.93 10.07 4.39
C GLY A 235 -12.48 9.57 3.06
N ASP A 236 -12.73 10.48 2.11
CA ASP A 236 -13.54 10.15 0.93
C ASP A 236 -12.76 10.34 -0.38
N GLU A 237 -13.10 9.53 -1.40
CA GLU A 237 -12.60 9.67 -2.78
C GLU A 237 -11.06 9.67 -2.91
N ASN A 238 -10.31 9.15 -1.92
CA ASN A 238 -8.85 9.13 -1.99
C ASN A 238 -8.37 8.03 -2.96
N GLN A 239 -7.37 8.33 -3.78
CA GLN A 239 -6.78 7.42 -4.75
C GLN A 239 -5.29 7.22 -4.48
N SER A 240 -4.86 5.95 -4.49
CA SER A 240 -3.45 5.61 -4.31
C SER A 240 -3.02 4.45 -5.19
N LYS A 241 -1.86 4.60 -5.85
CA LYS A 241 -1.23 3.57 -6.68
C LYS A 241 0.22 3.36 -6.29
N GLN A 242 0.56 2.15 -5.86
CA GLN A 242 1.92 1.76 -5.49
C GLN A 242 2.43 0.65 -6.42
N TYR A 243 3.59 0.90 -7.06
CA TYR A 243 4.27 -0.04 -7.94
C TYR A 243 5.69 -0.28 -7.45
N GLN A 244 6.04 -1.53 -7.16
CA GLN A 244 7.38 -1.87 -6.68
C GLN A 244 7.97 -3.03 -7.49
N ILE A 245 9.18 -2.83 -8.00
CA ILE A 245 9.93 -3.85 -8.75
C ILE A 245 11.29 -4.03 -8.07
N ALA A 246 11.41 -5.10 -7.29
CA ALA A 246 12.67 -5.48 -6.67
C ALA A 246 13.60 -6.14 -7.70
N THR A 247 14.80 -5.58 -7.86
CA THR A 247 15.84 -6.16 -8.74
C THR A 247 16.67 -7.22 -8.03
N ASP A 248 16.76 -7.14 -6.71
CA ASP A 248 17.48 -8.09 -5.87
C ASP A 248 16.82 -9.46 -5.80
N GLY A 249 17.67 -10.48 -5.66
CA GLY A 249 17.23 -11.87 -5.45
C GLY A 249 16.84 -12.14 -4.00
N LYS A 250 16.47 -13.40 -3.71
CA LYS A 250 16.19 -13.88 -2.36
C LYS A 250 17.28 -13.48 -1.35
N GLY A 251 16.87 -12.92 -0.22
CA GLY A 251 17.72 -12.44 0.87
C GLY A 251 18.36 -11.08 0.62
N GLY A 252 18.06 -10.44 -0.52
CA GLY A 252 18.46 -9.07 -0.81
C GLY A 252 17.47 -8.04 -0.25
N THR A 253 17.65 -6.79 -0.63
CA THR A 253 16.83 -5.68 -0.12
C THR A 253 15.66 -5.42 -1.06
N GLY A 254 14.43 -5.49 -0.54
CA GLY A 254 13.24 -5.08 -1.28
C GLY A 254 13.04 -3.57 -1.26
N ASN A 255 11.98 -3.08 -1.91
CA ASN A 255 11.58 -1.68 -1.81
C ASN A 255 10.46 -1.53 -0.78
N ASP A 256 10.39 -0.37 -0.13
CA ASP A 256 9.40 -0.01 0.86
C ASP A 256 8.57 1.20 0.37
N ALA A 257 7.25 1.05 0.34
CA ALA A 257 6.32 2.07 -0.11
C ALA A 257 5.25 2.32 0.96
N LEU A 258 5.05 3.57 1.31
CA LEU A 258 4.04 3.99 2.27
C LEU A 258 3.25 5.18 1.72
N VAL A 259 1.93 5.03 1.67
CA VAL A 259 0.99 6.12 1.42
C VAL A 259 0.04 6.24 2.60
N VAL A 260 -0.07 7.44 3.16
CA VAL A 260 -1.05 7.81 4.18
C VAL A 260 -1.83 9.01 3.67
N GLN A 261 -3.14 8.84 3.48
CA GLN A 261 -4.06 9.87 3.06
C GLN A 261 -5.13 10.01 4.14
N GLY A 262 -5.05 11.04 4.96
CA GLY A 262 -5.89 11.16 6.16
C GLY A 262 -5.20 10.49 7.35
N ASP A 263 -5.99 10.12 8.37
CA ASP A 263 -5.65 9.68 9.74
C ASP A 263 -4.23 9.16 10.04
N GLY A 264 -3.86 9.23 11.30
CA GLY A 264 -2.57 8.78 11.80
C GLY A 264 -1.59 9.93 11.99
N THR A 265 -0.90 9.96 13.12
CA THR A 265 0.22 10.88 13.28
C THR A 265 1.32 10.53 12.27
N VAL A 266 2.01 11.55 11.76
CA VAL A 266 3.27 11.47 11.00
C VAL A 266 4.30 10.68 11.85
N GLY A 267 4.27 9.33 11.80
CA GLY A 267 4.97 8.42 12.74
C GLY A 267 5.74 7.20 12.17
N THR A 268 6.14 7.19 10.90
CA THR A 268 6.85 6.08 10.21
C THR A 268 8.37 6.34 10.00
N ASN A 269 9.06 5.43 9.29
CA ASN A 269 10.52 5.30 9.31
C ASN A 269 11.31 6.47 8.67
N LEU A 270 10.87 7.03 7.53
CA LEU A 270 11.57 8.17 6.89
C LEU A 270 11.33 9.51 7.59
N ILE A 271 10.35 9.56 8.49
CA ILE A 271 10.00 10.74 9.28
C ILE A 271 11.13 11.15 10.22
N GLY A 272 11.90 10.19 10.73
CA GLY A 272 13.03 10.49 11.60
C GLY A 272 14.18 11.20 10.87
N SER A 273 14.54 10.73 9.68
CA SER A 273 15.72 11.21 8.93
C SER A 273 15.41 12.43 8.07
N ILE A 274 14.32 12.42 7.29
CA ILE A 274 14.00 13.50 6.34
C ILE A 274 13.12 14.57 7.00
N TRP A 275 11.97 14.19 7.56
CA TRP A 275 11.04 15.17 8.13
C TRP A 275 11.64 15.92 9.32
N ILE A 276 12.01 15.21 10.39
CA ILE A 276 12.57 15.81 11.60
C ILE A 276 14.01 16.28 11.38
N GLY A 277 14.81 15.49 10.68
CA GLY A 277 16.25 15.74 10.52
C GLY A 277 16.61 16.81 9.50
N GLN A 278 15.79 17.05 8.46
CA GLN A 278 16.18 17.91 7.34
C GLN A 278 15.12 18.94 6.95
N LEU A 279 13.82 18.60 6.91
CA LEU A 279 12.77 19.55 6.50
C LEU A 279 12.40 20.55 7.61
N LEU A 280 12.17 20.10 8.84
CA LEU A 280 11.86 21.01 9.98
C LEU A 280 12.96 22.02 10.30
N PRO A 281 14.27 21.71 10.13
CA PRO A 281 15.33 22.72 10.19
C PRO A 281 15.28 23.78 9.08
N ILE A 282 14.72 23.48 7.91
CA ILE A 282 14.61 24.43 6.79
C ILE A 282 13.45 25.40 7.05
N ASP A 283 12.26 24.89 7.36
CA ASP A 283 11.12 25.74 7.71
C ASP A 283 10.21 25.08 8.76
N ASN A 284 9.54 25.90 9.59
CA ASN A 284 8.50 25.42 10.50
C ASN A 284 7.20 25.16 9.74
N ILE A 285 7.10 23.93 9.26
CA ILE A 285 5.97 23.32 8.56
C ILE A 285 5.08 22.44 9.47
N ALA A 286 5.47 22.27 10.74
CA ALA A 286 4.67 21.66 11.80
C ALA A 286 3.80 22.69 12.56
N ASN A 287 3.27 23.68 11.84
CA ASN A 287 2.66 24.87 12.42
C ASN A 287 1.15 24.76 12.60
N GLY A 288 0.69 24.24 13.73
CA GLY A 288 -0.73 24.29 14.07
C GLY A 288 -1.22 22.99 14.66
N SER A 289 -2.53 22.78 14.59
CA SER A 289 -3.14 21.50 14.92
C SER A 289 -2.96 20.54 13.75
N PHE A 290 -2.83 19.26 14.08
CA PHE A 290 -2.80 18.19 13.10
C PHE A 290 -4.14 18.11 12.36
N ASN A 291 -4.12 17.92 11.04
CA ASN A 291 -5.31 17.72 10.21
C ASN A 291 -5.47 16.23 9.86
N PRO A 292 -6.44 15.50 10.45
CA PRO A 292 -6.56 14.06 10.24
C PRO A 292 -7.41 13.66 9.02
N GLY A 293 -8.09 14.59 8.35
CA GLY A 293 -8.94 14.24 7.21
C GLY A 293 -8.20 14.29 5.88
N SER A 294 -8.59 13.44 4.92
CA SER A 294 -8.21 13.56 3.52
C SER A 294 -9.40 13.31 2.60
N ASP A 295 -9.55 14.13 1.57
CA ASP A 295 -10.62 14.02 0.58
C ASP A 295 -10.04 14.28 -0.82
N ARG A 296 -10.36 13.42 -1.79
CA ARG A 296 -9.83 13.46 -3.17
C ARG A 296 -8.30 13.58 -3.26
N ALA A 297 -7.57 13.03 -2.29
CA ALA A 297 -6.11 13.00 -2.39
C ALA A 297 -5.68 11.93 -3.39
N ALA A 298 -4.64 12.23 -4.16
CA ALA A 298 -4.07 11.35 -5.17
C ALA A 298 -2.58 11.13 -4.90
N ALA A 299 -2.18 9.87 -4.72
CA ALA A 299 -0.81 9.45 -4.49
C ALA A 299 -0.36 8.41 -5.52
N PHE A 300 0.82 8.62 -6.10
CA PHE A 300 1.47 7.63 -6.95
C PHE A 300 2.91 7.40 -6.51
N GLN A 301 3.24 6.13 -6.29
CA GLN A 301 4.61 5.70 -5.98
C GLN A 301 5.05 4.62 -6.96
N ARG A 302 6.25 4.78 -7.52
CA ARG A 302 6.92 3.76 -8.34
C ARG A 302 8.37 3.64 -7.97
N GLN A 303 8.77 2.44 -7.55
CA GLN A 303 10.12 2.11 -7.12
C GLN A 303 10.67 0.95 -7.94
N GLU A 304 11.84 1.15 -8.56
CA GLU A 304 12.52 0.12 -9.36
C GLU A 304 13.98 0.02 -8.93
N GLY A 305 14.35 -1.10 -8.32
CA GLY A 305 15.71 -1.33 -7.80
C GLY A 305 15.70 -2.09 -6.48
N ALA A 306 16.72 -1.88 -5.65
CA ALA A 306 16.84 -2.47 -4.33
C ALA A 306 16.91 -1.39 -3.23
N GLY A 307 16.15 -1.58 -2.15
CA GLY A 307 16.23 -0.72 -0.96
C GLY A 307 15.71 0.71 -1.14
N ASN A 308 14.91 0.99 -2.17
CA ASN A 308 14.28 2.31 -2.28
C ASN A 308 13.16 2.43 -1.24
N ASP A 309 13.04 3.61 -0.63
CA ASP A 309 12.00 3.95 0.33
C ASP A 309 11.24 5.21 -0.15
N ALA A 310 9.92 5.09 -0.27
CA ALA A 310 9.02 6.15 -0.75
C ALA A 310 7.86 6.31 0.22
N GLU A 311 7.73 7.52 0.74
CA GLU A 311 6.74 7.85 1.75
C GLU A 311 5.98 9.13 1.37
N ALA A 312 4.65 9.02 1.31
CA ALA A 312 3.75 10.13 1.00
C ALA A 312 2.66 10.26 2.07
N HIS A 313 2.54 11.44 2.66
CA HIS A 313 1.52 11.80 3.64
C HIS A 313 0.69 12.97 3.13
N GLN A 314 -0.61 12.78 2.92
CA GLN A 314 -1.50 13.80 2.38
C GLN A 314 -2.69 14.02 3.31
N PHE A 315 -2.94 15.29 3.64
CA PHE A 315 -4.03 15.70 4.50
C PHE A 315 -4.77 16.88 3.87
N GLY A 316 -6.07 17.03 4.14
CA GLY A 316 -6.93 18.02 3.47
C GLY A 316 -7.37 17.56 2.08
N GLU A 317 -7.69 18.51 1.22
CA GLU A 317 -8.44 18.22 -0.02
C GLU A 317 -7.58 18.31 -1.29
N ASP A 318 -7.85 17.47 -2.28
CA ASP A 318 -7.34 17.58 -3.66
C ASP A 318 -5.80 17.63 -3.76
N ASN A 319 -5.08 16.98 -2.84
CA ASN A 319 -3.62 16.99 -2.85
C ASN A 319 -3.08 15.90 -3.78
N TYR A 320 -2.08 16.25 -4.59
CA TYR A 320 -1.41 15.34 -5.52
C TYR A 320 0.05 15.12 -5.11
N SER A 321 0.46 13.86 -5.04
CA SER A 321 1.85 13.45 -4.81
C SER A 321 2.28 12.37 -5.80
N GLU A 322 3.47 12.54 -6.38
CA GLU A 322 4.07 11.59 -7.32
C GLU A 322 5.54 11.35 -6.96
N GLN A 323 5.90 10.12 -6.62
CA GLN A 323 7.26 9.72 -6.30
C GLN A 323 7.72 8.60 -7.24
N ARG A 324 8.83 8.84 -7.94
CA ARG A 324 9.45 7.86 -8.84
C ARG A 324 10.93 7.70 -8.51
N GLN A 325 11.32 6.48 -8.15
CA GLN A 325 12.69 6.13 -7.78
C GLN A 325 13.18 5.01 -8.68
N THR A 326 14.38 5.17 -9.25
CA THR A 326 15.04 4.16 -10.07
C THR A 326 16.52 4.08 -9.72
N GLY A 327 16.96 2.89 -9.33
CA GLY A 327 18.30 2.64 -8.77
C GLY A 327 18.19 2.12 -7.34
N ASP A 328 19.26 2.21 -6.56
CA ASP A 328 19.34 1.56 -5.25
C ASP A 328 19.42 2.56 -4.10
N ASN A 329 18.76 2.25 -2.98
CA ASN A 329 18.77 3.03 -1.72
C ASN A 329 18.37 4.50 -1.88
N ASN A 330 17.42 4.82 -2.77
CA ASN A 330 16.89 6.18 -2.82
C ASN A 330 15.78 6.37 -1.78
N ASP A 331 15.75 7.54 -1.14
CA ASP A 331 14.72 7.94 -0.18
C ASP A 331 13.92 9.12 -0.73
N ALA A 332 12.60 8.99 -0.79
CA ALA A 332 11.67 10.03 -1.24
C ALA A 332 10.59 10.24 -0.18
N PHE A 333 10.42 11.49 0.25
CA PHE A 333 9.43 11.87 1.25
C PHE A 333 8.61 13.08 0.80
N VAL A 334 7.29 12.95 0.83
CA VAL A 334 6.33 14.03 0.60
C VAL A 334 5.39 14.12 1.79
N VAL A 335 5.15 15.33 2.28
CA VAL A 335 4.06 15.60 3.21
C VAL A 335 3.33 16.89 2.87
N GLN A 336 2.01 16.81 2.82
CA GLN A 336 1.12 17.90 2.42
C GLN A 336 0.07 18.11 3.52
N ASN A 337 0.06 19.32 4.09
CA ASN A 337 -0.94 19.82 5.07
C ASN A 337 -1.09 19.05 6.39
N ALA A 338 -0.14 18.21 6.80
CA ALA A 338 -0.18 17.52 8.10
C ALA A 338 -0.49 18.45 9.28
N TYR A 339 0.04 19.68 9.26
CA TYR A 339 -0.20 20.70 10.27
C TYR A 339 -0.72 22.00 9.64
N GLY A 340 -1.46 21.89 8.54
CA GLY A 340 -2.01 23.02 7.80
C GLY A 340 -3.11 23.77 8.54
N ASN A 341 -3.28 25.07 8.23
CA ASN A 341 -4.55 25.75 8.53
C ASN A 341 -5.68 24.93 7.87
N PRO A 342 -6.80 24.62 8.55
CA PRO A 342 -7.84 23.64 8.15
C PRO A 342 -8.45 23.69 6.73
N ASN A 343 -7.96 24.55 5.83
CA ASN A 343 -8.41 24.69 4.45
C ASN A 343 -7.27 24.49 3.42
N GLY A 344 -6.19 23.81 3.79
CA GLY A 344 -5.10 23.50 2.85
C GLY A 344 -5.58 22.51 1.79
N ASN A 345 -5.37 22.83 0.51
CA ASN A 345 -5.85 22.03 -0.61
C ASN A 345 -5.02 22.22 -1.88
N SER A 346 -5.19 21.32 -2.84
CA SER A 346 -4.64 21.45 -4.20
C SER A 346 -3.11 21.61 -4.25
N ASN A 347 -2.39 20.99 -3.30
CA ASN A 347 -0.94 20.98 -3.34
C ASN A 347 -0.45 19.89 -4.30
N TYR A 348 0.57 20.22 -5.08
CA TYR A 348 1.22 19.34 -6.05
C TYR A 348 2.67 19.11 -5.64
N ALA A 349 3.05 17.85 -5.46
CA ALA A 349 4.42 17.44 -5.17
C ALA A 349 4.84 16.33 -6.14
N LYS A 350 5.98 16.51 -6.82
CA LYS A 350 6.56 15.50 -7.68
C LYS A 350 8.05 15.32 -7.41
N GLN A 351 8.48 14.09 -7.20
CA GLN A 351 9.87 13.72 -6.97
C GLN A 351 10.29 12.64 -7.97
N LEU A 352 11.41 12.89 -8.66
CA LEU A 352 12.05 11.94 -9.56
C LEU A 352 13.51 11.76 -9.17
N GLN A 353 13.88 10.55 -8.77
CA GLN A 353 15.24 10.17 -8.41
C GLN A 353 15.72 9.04 -9.31
N VAL A 354 16.83 9.25 -10.02
CA VAL A 354 17.46 8.24 -10.88
C VAL A 354 18.95 8.15 -10.55
N GLY A 355 19.39 7.00 -10.06
CA GLY A 355 20.73 6.77 -9.53
C GLY A 355 20.64 6.14 -8.15
N ASN A 356 21.74 6.19 -7.39
CA ASN A 356 21.82 5.52 -6.10
C ASN A 356 22.01 6.52 -4.94
N ASP A 357 21.49 6.16 -3.77
CA ASP A 357 21.67 6.90 -2.51
C ASP A 357 21.18 8.38 -2.59
N ASN A 358 20.16 8.67 -3.39
CA ASN A 358 19.59 10.02 -3.46
C ASN A 358 18.49 10.24 -2.41
N GLN A 359 18.38 11.47 -1.93
CA GLN A 359 17.41 11.87 -0.91
C GLN A 359 16.60 13.09 -1.34
N ALA A 360 15.27 12.96 -1.35
CA ALA A 360 14.35 14.02 -1.75
C ALA A 360 13.26 14.21 -0.70
N GLY A 361 13.04 15.45 -0.27
CA GLY A 361 12.02 15.81 0.71
C GLY A 361 11.20 17.02 0.25
N ILE A 362 9.87 16.91 0.26
CA ILE A 362 8.93 18.01 0.03
C ILE A 362 7.98 18.13 1.23
N GLY A 363 7.92 19.32 1.84
CA GLY A 363 6.92 19.66 2.84
C GLY A 363 6.08 20.85 2.41
N GLN A 364 4.78 20.66 2.19
CA GLN A 364 3.86 21.72 1.78
C GLN A 364 2.78 21.93 2.85
N ASN A 365 2.57 23.18 3.26
CA ASN A 365 1.57 23.54 4.27
C ASN A 365 0.81 24.78 3.81
N GLY A 366 -0.38 24.57 3.23
CA GLY A 366 -1.16 25.65 2.62
C GLY A 366 -1.96 25.20 1.41
N THR A 367 -2.16 26.12 0.47
CA THR A 367 -3.01 25.93 -0.71
C THR A 367 -2.25 26.16 -1.99
N GLY A 368 -2.45 25.32 -3.01
CA GLY A 368 -2.01 25.59 -4.38
C GLY A 368 -0.49 25.54 -4.58
N HIS A 369 0.26 24.98 -3.64
CA HIS A 369 1.71 24.89 -3.77
C HIS A 369 2.11 23.89 -4.86
N LYS A 370 3.13 24.21 -5.65
CA LYS A 370 3.73 23.25 -6.59
C LYS A 370 5.20 23.09 -6.31
N ALA A 371 5.64 21.86 -6.10
CA ALA A 371 7.02 21.49 -5.91
C ALA A 371 7.39 20.35 -6.86
N TYR A 372 8.44 20.54 -7.64
CA TYR A 372 9.06 19.50 -8.46
C TYR A 372 10.54 19.37 -8.09
N GLN A 373 10.97 18.15 -7.82
CA GLN A 373 12.38 17.82 -7.55
C GLN A 373 12.82 16.71 -8.50
N ARG A 374 13.92 16.93 -9.21
CA ARG A 374 14.60 15.94 -10.05
C ARG A 374 16.05 15.80 -9.63
N GLN A 375 16.46 14.58 -9.33
CA GLN A 375 17.84 14.23 -8.99
C GLN A 375 18.32 13.10 -9.89
N TYR A 376 19.39 13.34 -10.65
CA TYR A 376 20.07 12.35 -11.48
C TYR A 376 21.50 12.11 -10.98
N ASP A 377 21.96 10.88 -11.15
CA ASP A 377 23.21 10.35 -10.60
C ASP A 377 23.12 10.13 -9.08
N ASN A 378 24.24 10.08 -8.35
CA ASN A 378 24.27 9.48 -7.02
C ASN A 378 24.47 10.51 -5.89
N ASN A 379 24.02 10.15 -4.69
CA ASN A 379 24.31 10.89 -3.45
C ASN A 379 23.81 12.35 -3.47
N ASN A 380 22.74 12.65 -4.20
CA ASN A 380 22.15 13.98 -4.24
C ASN A 380 21.13 14.17 -3.11
N ILE A 381 21.03 15.39 -2.56
CA ILE A 381 20.06 15.74 -1.53
C ILE A 381 19.28 16.99 -1.96
N ALA A 382 17.95 16.91 -2.03
CA ALA A 382 17.04 17.99 -2.39
C ALA A 382 15.92 18.11 -1.37
N MET A 383 15.84 19.25 -0.68
CA MET A 383 14.86 19.50 0.38
C MET A 383 14.11 20.79 0.11
N SER A 384 12.78 20.71 0.07
CA SER A 384 11.93 21.85 -0.26
C SER A 384 10.76 22.00 0.71
N THR A 385 10.57 23.21 1.23
CA THR A 385 9.44 23.56 2.09
C THR A 385 8.67 24.75 1.53
N GLN A 386 7.34 24.67 1.56
CA GLN A 386 6.46 25.74 1.10
C GLN A 386 5.32 25.95 2.09
N ARG A 387 5.09 27.20 2.49
CA ARG A 387 3.99 27.57 3.38
C ARG A 387 3.26 28.81 2.90
N GLY A 388 1.93 28.78 2.88
CA GLY A 388 1.10 29.90 2.46
C GLY A 388 0.22 29.56 1.26
N GLN A 389 0.33 30.30 0.15
CA GLN A 389 -0.45 30.04 -1.05
C GLN A 389 0.42 30.12 -2.31
N ASP A 390 0.15 29.28 -3.32
CA ASP A 390 0.62 29.43 -4.71
C ASP A 390 2.14 29.56 -4.92
N ASN A 391 2.94 29.14 -3.94
CA ASN A 391 4.39 29.06 -4.08
C ASN A 391 4.79 27.96 -5.07
N LEU A 392 5.84 28.22 -5.85
CA LEU A 392 6.41 27.32 -6.86
C LEU A 392 7.88 27.05 -6.54
N VAL A 393 8.25 25.77 -6.45
CA VAL A 393 9.65 25.31 -6.39
C VAL A 393 9.91 24.31 -7.50
N ASN A 394 11.01 24.50 -8.20
CA ASN A 394 11.54 23.52 -9.12
C ASN A 394 13.05 23.35 -8.87
N THR A 395 13.47 22.14 -8.51
CA THR A 395 14.86 21.80 -8.20
C THR A 395 15.36 20.70 -9.13
N TYR A 396 16.42 20.99 -9.85
CA TYR A 396 17.14 20.06 -10.72
C TYR A 396 18.57 19.88 -10.20
N GLN A 397 18.93 18.64 -9.88
CA GLN A 397 20.29 18.25 -9.51
C GLN A 397 20.75 17.16 -10.46
N ASP A 398 21.68 17.48 -11.35
CA ASP A 398 22.33 16.49 -12.23
C ASP A 398 23.80 16.30 -11.77
N GLY A 399 24.35 15.10 -11.84
CA GLY A 399 25.70 14.79 -11.32
C GLY A 399 25.71 14.39 -9.84
N ASP A 400 26.85 13.87 -9.37
CA ASP A 400 26.96 13.33 -8.01
C ASP A 400 27.10 14.41 -6.91
N PHE A 401 26.66 14.11 -5.69
CA PHE A 401 26.91 14.89 -4.46
C PHE A 401 26.38 16.33 -4.45
N ASN A 402 25.29 16.63 -5.17
CA ASN A 402 24.65 17.94 -5.06
C ASN A 402 23.79 18.06 -3.80
N HIS A 403 23.70 19.27 -3.24
CA HIS A 403 22.87 19.55 -2.06
C HIS A 403 22.06 20.84 -2.24
N ALA A 404 20.74 20.72 -2.20
CA ALA A 404 19.79 21.81 -2.42
C ALA A 404 18.82 21.90 -1.24
N THR A 405 18.65 23.12 -0.72
CA THR A 405 17.60 23.43 0.25
C THR A 405 16.81 24.64 -0.23
N THR A 406 15.49 24.57 -0.25
CA THR A 406 14.62 25.68 -0.65
C THR A 406 13.51 25.85 0.38
N GLY A 407 13.28 27.06 0.86
CA GLY A 407 12.15 27.39 1.73
C GLY A 407 11.40 28.62 1.24
N GLN A 408 10.07 28.55 1.19
CA GLN A 408 9.22 29.68 0.81
C GLN A 408 8.06 29.87 1.78
N ARG A 409 7.84 31.12 2.24
CA ARG A 409 6.64 31.51 2.98
C ARG A 409 5.86 32.62 2.26
N GLY A 410 4.54 32.65 2.42
CA GLY A 410 3.69 33.69 1.84
C GLY A 410 3.08 33.25 0.52
N GLN A 411 2.85 34.20 -0.38
CA GLN A 411 2.11 33.99 -1.63
C GLN A 411 3.04 34.02 -2.86
N ASP A 412 2.71 33.30 -3.93
CA ASP A 412 3.29 33.47 -5.28
C ASP A 412 4.82 33.51 -5.39
N ASN A 413 5.55 32.92 -4.44
CA ASN A 413 7.01 32.92 -4.52
C ASN A 413 7.47 31.84 -5.50
N GLN A 414 8.56 32.08 -6.21
CA GLN A 414 9.07 31.19 -7.24
C GLN A 414 10.57 30.92 -7.02
N ILE A 415 10.95 29.65 -7.01
CA ILE A 415 12.34 29.21 -6.99
C ILE A 415 12.54 28.23 -8.15
N LEU A 416 13.52 28.53 -8.99
CA LEU A 416 14.16 27.57 -9.89
C LEU A 416 15.61 27.41 -9.42
N LEU A 417 15.99 26.17 -9.13
CA LEU A 417 17.36 25.82 -8.74
C LEU A 417 17.86 24.69 -9.65
N VAL A 418 18.91 24.96 -10.42
CA VAL A 418 19.57 23.99 -11.29
C VAL A 418 21.04 23.87 -10.85
N GLN A 419 21.47 22.66 -10.51
CA GLN A 419 22.83 22.35 -10.07
C GLN A 419 23.42 21.21 -10.87
N ARG A 420 24.73 21.29 -11.19
CA ARG A 420 25.45 20.24 -11.93
C ARG A 420 26.78 19.79 -11.30
N GLY A 421 26.72 18.71 -10.52
CA GLY A 421 27.83 17.99 -9.89
C GLY A 421 28.52 18.72 -8.73
N GLY A 422 28.41 18.17 -7.52
CA GLY A 422 29.13 18.60 -6.32
C GLY A 422 28.80 20.01 -5.82
N HIS A 423 27.70 20.62 -6.28
CA HIS A 423 27.31 21.97 -5.84
C HIS A 423 26.39 21.93 -4.64
N SER A 424 26.43 23.01 -3.86
CA SER A 424 25.45 23.26 -2.81
C SER A 424 24.86 24.65 -2.90
N TYR A 425 23.56 24.76 -2.61
CA TYR A 425 22.85 26.03 -2.57
C TYR A 425 21.68 25.98 -1.60
N SER A 426 21.39 27.13 -0.98
CA SER A 426 20.21 27.31 -0.15
C SER A 426 19.47 28.57 -0.59
N VAL A 427 18.17 28.43 -0.85
CA VAL A 427 17.28 29.55 -1.17
C VAL A 427 16.23 29.65 -0.08
N THR A 428 16.06 30.83 0.50
CA THR A 428 14.97 31.09 1.44
C THR A 428 14.27 32.39 1.07
N GLN A 429 12.95 32.35 0.95
CA GLN A 429 12.11 33.52 0.64
C GLN A 429 11.06 33.67 1.73
N ASN A 430 11.05 34.84 2.38
CA ASN A 430 10.15 35.19 3.48
C ASN A 430 10.23 34.27 4.73
N LEU A 431 11.28 33.45 4.87
CA LEU A 431 11.58 32.76 6.12
C LEU A 431 11.97 33.78 7.21
N PRO A 432 11.66 33.51 8.49
CA PRO A 432 11.85 34.47 9.56
C PRO A 432 13.33 34.57 9.92
N ASN A 433 14.06 35.52 9.32
CA ASN A 433 15.33 36.01 9.85
C ASN A 433 15.14 37.31 10.67
N GLY A 434 13.99 37.46 11.33
CA GLY A 434 13.67 38.60 12.18
C GLY A 434 12.16 38.82 12.34
N THR A 435 11.81 39.75 13.24
CA THR A 435 10.43 40.22 13.44
C THR A 435 10.06 41.28 12.38
N PRO A 436 8.85 41.23 11.81
CA PRO A 436 7.77 40.29 12.10
C PRO A 436 7.95 38.93 11.40
N VAL A 437 7.45 37.89 12.08
CA VAL A 437 7.48 36.49 11.63
C VAL A 437 6.57 36.32 10.40
N GLY A 438 7.15 35.99 9.25
CA GLY A 438 6.43 35.66 8.02
C GLY A 438 5.74 36.88 7.40
N MET A 439 6.35 37.48 6.39
CA MET A 439 5.65 38.53 5.65
C MET A 439 4.51 37.90 4.84
N PRO A 440 3.26 38.41 4.90
CA PRO A 440 2.17 37.95 4.03
C PRO A 440 2.42 38.30 2.56
N ASN A 441 3.43 39.15 2.30
CA ASN A 441 3.81 39.58 0.97
C ASN A 441 4.57 38.47 0.22
N GLY A 442 4.29 38.38 -1.06
CA GLY A 442 4.74 37.32 -1.95
C GLY A 442 5.55 37.79 -3.15
N GLY A 443 5.62 36.94 -4.18
CA GLY A 443 6.15 37.30 -5.49
C GLY A 443 7.68 37.39 -5.56
N ASN A 444 8.40 36.85 -4.58
CA ASN A 444 9.84 36.75 -4.69
C ASN A 444 10.20 35.70 -5.74
N VAL A 445 11.17 36.01 -6.59
CA VAL A 445 11.66 35.08 -7.61
C VAL A 445 13.15 34.85 -7.38
N ALA A 446 13.56 33.59 -7.43
CA ALA A 446 14.97 33.19 -7.43
C ALA A 446 15.19 32.21 -8.57
N ASP A 447 16.14 32.53 -9.45
CA ASP A 447 16.58 31.66 -10.55
C ASP A 447 18.09 31.42 -10.37
N ILE A 448 18.45 30.19 -10.02
CA ILE A 448 19.82 29.78 -9.71
C ILE A 448 20.25 28.73 -10.72
N LEU A 449 21.35 29.00 -11.41
CA LEU A 449 22.04 28.06 -12.29
C LEU A 449 23.48 27.91 -11.82
N GLN A 450 23.82 26.75 -11.24
CA GLN A 450 25.18 26.38 -10.83
C GLN A 450 25.73 25.29 -11.74
N LEU A 451 26.84 25.62 -12.41
CA LEU A 451 27.51 24.73 -13.35
C LEU A 451 28.97 24.52 -12.95
N GLY A 452 29.52 23.36 -13.31
CA GLY A 452 30.95 23.11 -13.18
C GLY A 452 31.82 23.95 -14.12
N PRO A 453 33.16 23.78 -14.08
CA PRO A 453 34.11 24.58 -14.86
C PRO A 453 33.93 24.60 -16.38
N ASN A 454 33.18 23.62 -16.92
CA ASN A 454 32.90 23.46 -18.35
C ASN A 454 31.44 23.76 -18.72
N GLY A 455 30.65 24.33 -17.80
CA GLY A 455 29.24 24.67 -18.06
C GLY A 455 29.06 25.78 -19.11
N ASP A 456 27.91 25.76 -19.77
CA ASP A 456 27.49 26.71 -20.78
C ASP A 456 26.16 27.38 -20.41
N PHE A 457 26.23 28.58 -19.85
CA PHE A 457 25.04 29.36 -19.47
C PHE A 457 24.01 29.58 -20.58
N ALA A 458 24.40 29.49 -21.86
CA ALA A 458 23.47 29.70 -22.97
C ALA A 458 22.59 28.48 -23.27
N ASN A 459 23.08 27.27 -22.97
CA ASN A 459 22.43 26.02 -23.34
C ASN A 459 22.00 25.19 -22.12
N ASP A 460 22.46 25.58 -20.93
CA ASP A 460 22.31 24.79 -19.72
C ASP A 460 21.15 25.20 -18.81
N GLY A 461 20.45 26.27 -19.16
CA GLY A 461 19.23 26.70 -18.49
C GLY A 461 18.10 25.69 -18.68
N ILE A 462 17.25 25.59 -17.66
CA ILE A 462 16.05 24.76 -17.67
C ILE A 462 14.87 25.66 -17.35
N ASP A 463 13.78 25.53 -18.09
CA ASP A 463 12.56 26.30 -17.81
C ASP A 463 11.82 25.71 -16.60
N CYS A 464 11.31 26.59 -15.74
CA CYS A 464 10.42 26.18 -14.65
C CYS A 464 9.07 25.72 -15.23
N THR A 465 8.85 24.41 -15.23
CA THR A 465 7.63 23.78 -15.75
C THR A 465 7.11 22.72 -14.78
N PHE A 466 5.79 22.51 -14.80
CA PHE A 466 5.11 21.48 -14.03
C PHE A 466 4.25 20.66 -14.99
N ASP A 467 4.40 19.34 -14.94
CA ASP A 467 3.53 18.44 -15.67
C ASP A 467 2.11 18.48 -15.07
N PRO A 468 1.08 18.18 -15.87
CA PRO A 468 -0.24 17.91 -15.32
C PRO A 468 -0.19 16.72 -14.35
N GLU A 469 -1.17 16.67 -13.44
CA GLU A 469 -1.41 15.52 -12.58
C GLU A 469 -1.65 14.27 -13.43
N MET A 470 -1.09 13.14 -12.99
CA MET A 470 -1.35 11.87 -13.63
C MET A 470 -2.73 11.38 -13.26
N ASP A 471 -3.50 10.97 -14.26
CA ASP A 471 -4.77 10.28 -14.06
C ASP A 471 -4.54 8.92 -13.37
N LEU A 472 -5.10 8.77 -12.18
CA LEU A 472 -5.03 7.55 -11.39
C LEU A 472 -6.26 6.66 -11.58
N ASP A 473 -7.07 6.84 -12.63
CA ASP A 473 -8.24 5.99 -12.93
C ASP A 473 -7.94 4.49 -12.76
N MET A 474 -8.70 3.84 -11.87
CA MET A 474 -8.58 2.45 -11.46
C MET A 474 -9.74 1.65 -12.02
N ASP A 475 -9.69 1.37 -13.33
CA ASP A 475 -10.68 0.51 -14.00
C ASP A 475 -10.40 -0.98 -13.72
N TYR A 476 -10.75 -1.43 -12.51
CA TYR A 476 -10.87 -2.84 -12.20
C TYR A 476 -12.23 -3.17 -11.58
N SER A 477 -12.73 -4.35 -11.95
CA SER A 477 -13.99 -4.90 -11.46
C SER A 477 -13.81 -6.34 -11.00
N ILE A 478 -14.63 -6.74 -10.03
CA ILE A 478 -14.77 -8.14 -9.63
C ILE A 478 -16.03 -8.69 -10.31
N PRO A 479 -15.89 -9.71 -11.17
CA PRO A 479 -17.03 -10.35 -11.80
C PRO A 479 -17.98 -10.93 -10.76
N ASP A 480 -19.28 -10.77 -10.99
CA ASP A 480 -20.30 -11.45 -10.18
C ASP A 480 -20.12 -12.96 -10.24
N ILE A 481 -20.37 -13.60 -9.10
CA ILE A 481 -20.45 -15.06 -9.02
C ILE A 481 -21.91 -15.50 -9.06
N SER A 482 -22.14 -16.64 -9.72
CA SER A 482 -23.41 -17.35 -9.68
C SER A 482 -23.15 -18.79 -9.24
N ILE A 483 -24.01 -19.29 -8.37
CA ILE A 483 -23.98 -20.67 -7.89
C ILE A 483 -25.31 -21.30 -8.29
N ASP A 484 -25.28 -22.20 -9.27
CA ASP A 484 -26.46 -22.91 -9.75
C ASP A 484 -27.08 -23.79 -8.65
N ASP A 485 -28.38 -24.06 -8.78
CA ASP A 485 -29.04 -25.03 -7.92
C ASP A 485 -28.37 -26.41 -8.04
N VAL A 486 -28.14 -27.06 -6.89
CA VAL A 486 -27.51 -28.39 -6.87
C VAL A 486 -28.33 -29.41 -7.66
N CYS A 487 -29.66 -29.28 -7.62
CA CYS A 487 -30.60 -30.12 -8.34
C CYS A 487 -31.65 -29.23 -9.04
N PRO A 488 -31.44 -28.83 -10.31
CA PRO A 488 -32.35 -27.94 -11.02
C PRO A 488 -33.76 -28.56 -11.16
N GLY A 489 -34.78 -27.86 -10.67
CA GLY A 489 -36.20 -28.26 -10.80
C GLY A 489 -36.70 -29.29 -9.77
N CYS A 490 -36.01 -29.44 -8.64
CA CYS A 490 -36.46 -30.25 -7.51
C CYS A 490 -37.47 -29.56 -6.61
#